data_AF-A0A2Z5R389-F1
#
_entry.id   AF-A0A2Z5R389-F1
#
_cell.length_a   1.000
_cell.length_b   1.000
_cell.length_c   1.000
_cell.angle_alpha   90.00
_cell.angle_beta   90.00
_cell.angle_gamma   90.00
#
_symmetry.space_group_name_H-M   'P 1'
#
loop_
_entity.id
_entity.type
_entity.pdbx_description
1 polymer ?
#
loop_
_entity_poly.entity_id
_entity_poly.type
_entity_poly.pdbx_seq_one_letter_code
_entity_poly.pdbx_strand_id
1 'polypeptide(L)'
;MPYLKSYGIEPEDFLPASCRRALATGEDITLNPSQYLDFLRTIDTTIPDKELLKLGTQSSLKQWVPAIFGALAADNGWEGLARFERYKKLTAPIDMHTTHEKNRCRVEFAFAGAERALPRSGVLLEQVILLTLMRTGTGRYIVPLFVEAPFEYSAEYTEFLVLPRVRPAATHWYSQLPICCCPFGKRITSCGST
;
A
#
# COMPACT_ATOMS: atom_id res chain seq x y z
N MET A 1 5.15 2.09 23.20
CA MET A 1 5.67 1.77 21.85
C MET A 1 7.07 2.35 21.64
N PRO A 2 8.15 1.61 21.99
CA PRO A 2 9.52 2.12 21.91
C PRO A 2 9.95 2.55 20.49
N TYR A 3 9.39 1.88 19.47
CA TYR A 3 9.71 2.16 18.06
C TYR A 3 9.31 3.57 17.64
N LEU A 4 8.06 4.01 17.88
CA LEU A 4 7.58 5.34 17.46
C LEU A 4 8.31 6.47 18.20
N LYS A 5 8.61 6.26 19.48
CA LYS A 5 9.43 7.19 20.28
C LYS A 5 10.84 7.35 19.73
N SER A 6 11.43 6.32 19.12
CA SER A 6 12.76 6.43 18.48
C SER A 6 12.80 7.35 17.26
N TYR A 7 11.63 7.70 16.70
CA TYR A 7 11.48 8.68 15.63
C TYR A 7 10.99 10.05 16.12
N GLY A 8 10.98 10.28 17.43
CA GLY A 8 10.48 11.52 18.04
C GLY A 8 8.96 11.69 17.94
N ILE A 9 8.23 10.59 17.71
CA ILE A 9 6.78 10.60 17.60
C ILE A 9 6.22 10.07 18.93
N GLU A 10 5.58 10.95 19.70
CA GLU A 10 4.92 10.55 20.94
C GLU A 10 3.57 9.88 20.58
N PRO A 11 3.31 8.64 21.03
CA PRO A 11 2.05 7.95 20.79
C PRO A 11 0.79 8.76 21.12
N GLU A 12 0.90 9.62 22.12
CA GLU A 12 -0.17 10.50 22.58
C GLU A 12 -0.58 11.54 21.52
N ASP A 13 0.32 11.91 20.61
CA ASP A 13 0.09 12.93 19.59
C ASP A 13 -0.87 12.48 18.49
N PHE A 14 -0.98 11.18 18.26
CA PHE A 14 -1.78 10.62 17.15
C PHE A 14 -2.79 9.55 17.55
N LEU A 15 -2.79 9.09 18.81
CA LEU A 15 -3.78 8.14 19.31
C LEU A 15 -5.08 8.85 19.74
N PRO A 16 -6.26 8.27 19.43
CA PRO A 16 -7.54 8.72 20.00
C PRO A 16 -7.52 8.73 21.53
N ALA A 17 -8.37 9.55 22.16
CA ALA A 17 -8.42 9.69 23.63
C ALA A 17 -8.62 8.36 24.37
N SER A 18 -9.41 7.43 23.81
CA SER A 18 -9.60 6.08 24.34
C SER A 18 -8.30 5.27 24.36
N CYS A 19 -7.48 5.41 23.32
CA CYS A 19 -6.22 4.70 23.17
C CYS A 19 -5.09 5.31 24.00
N ARG A 20 -5.11 6.64 24.23
CA ARG A 20 -4.20 7.29 25.19
C ARG A 20 -4.38 6.76 26.61
N ARG A 21 -5.63 6.53 27.03
CA ARG A 21 -5.92 5.92 28.34
C ARG A 21 -5.39 4.49 28.42
N ALA A 22 -5.65 3.68 27.39
CA ALA A 22 -5.14 2.31 27.33
C ALA A 22 -3.60 2.29 27.39
N LEU A 23 -2.94 3.18 26.64
CA LEU A 23 -1.48 3.33 26.67
C LEU A 23 -0.94 3.70 28.06
N ALA A 24 -1.59 4.63 28.76
CA ALA A 24 -1.17 5.07 30.09
C ALA A 24 -1.37 4.01 31.18
N THR A 25 -2.31 3.09 30.98
CA THR A 25 -2.70 2.04 31.94
C THR A 25 -2.07 0.68 31.62
N GLY A 26 -1.44 0.53 30.46
CA GLY A 26 -0.88 -0.73 29.98
C GLY A 26 -1.92 -1.71 29.44
N GLU A 27 -3.15 -1.25 29.21
CA GLU A 27 -4.22 -2.03 28.58
C GLU A 27 -3.99 -2.18 27.06
N ASP A 28 -4.61 -3.20 26.47
CA ASP A 28 -4.57 -3.42 25.03
C ASP A 28 -5.22 -2.26 24.28
N ILE A 29 -4.50 -1.72 23.29
CA ILE A 29 -5.02 -0.67 22.42
C ILE A 29 -5.91 -1.31 21.36
N THR A 30 -7.22 -1.11 21.46
CA THR A 30 -8.18 -1.50 20.43
C THR A 30 -8.74 -0.28 19.72
N LEU A 31 -8.76 -0.32 18.38
CA LEU A 31 -9.37 0.70 17.52
C LEU A 31 -10.55 0.06 16.77
N ASN A 32 -11.72 0.68 16.85
CA ASN A 32 -12.78 0.37 15.90
C ASN A 32 -12.45 0.98 14.51
N PRO A 33 -13.18 0.63 13.43
CA PRO A 33 -12.86 1.13 12.10
C PRO A 33 -12.80 2.66 12.00
N SER A 34 -13.76 3.41 12.55
CA SER A 34 -13.71 4.87 12.47
C SER A 34 -12.52 5.47 13.23
N GLN A 35 -12.18 4.92 14.39
CA GLN A 35 -11.00 5.33 15.16
C GLN A 35 -9.69 4.99 14.42
N TYR A 36 -9.64 3.87 13.71
CA TYR A 36 -8.50 3.52 12.85
C TYR A 36 -8.36 4.49 11.68
N LEU A 37 -9.47 4.91 11.09
CA LEU A 37 -9.48 5.90 10.02
C LEU A 37 -8.99 7.27 10.51
N ASP A 38 -9.45 7.71 11.67
CA ASP A 38 -8.98 8.96 12.29
C ASP A 38 -7.49 8.87 12.68
N PHE A 39 -7.03 7.69 13.09
CA PHE A 39 -5.61 7.43 13.32
C PHE A 39 -4.79 7.63 12.03
N LEU A 40 -5.22 7.07 10.89
CA LEU A 40 -4.56 7.29 9.60
C LEU A 40 -4.59 8.78 9.19
N ARG A 41 -5.70 9.48 9.37
CA ARG A 41 -5.78 10.92 9.11
C ARG A 41 -4.83 11.73 9.99
N THR A 42 -4.63 11.30 11.24
CA THR A 42 -3.68 11.97 12.13
C THR A 42 -2.25 11.74 11.66
N ILE A 43 -1.95 10.54 11.16
CA ILE A 43 -0.66 10.25 10.51
C ILE A 43 -0.39 11.18 9.33
N ASP A 44 -1.41 11.46 8.49
CA ASP A 44 -1.27 12.37 7.33
C ASP A 44 -0.71 13.74 7.71
N THR A 45 -1.04 14.25 8.90
CA THR A 45 -0.64 15.58 9.37
C THR A 45 0.58 15.59 10.29
N THR A 46 0.98 14.43 10.82
CA THR A 46 2.01 14.34 11.88
C THR A 46 3.28 13.64 11.42
N ILE A 47 3.18 12.66 10.52
CA ILE A 47 4.32 11.85 10.09
C ILE A 47 4.77 12.28 8.69
N PRO A 48 6.02 12.73 8.52
CA PRO A 48 6.52 13.09 7.20
C PRO A 48 6.73 11.84 6.34
N ASP A 49 6.63 12.02 5.02
CA ASP A 49 6.69 10.95 4.02
C ASP A 49 7.88 10.03 4.14
N LYS A 50 9.05 10.60 4.44
CA LYS A 50 10.29 9.85 4.64
C LYS A 50 10.17 8.83 5.77
N GLU A 51 9.52 9.19 6.87
CA GLU A 51 9.34 8.28 8.01
C GLU A 51 8.23 7.26 7.73
N LEU A 52 7.17 7.66 7.02
CA LEU A 52 6.13 6.75 6.56
C LEU A 52 6.69 5.67 5.61
N LEU A 53 7.59 6.06 4.71
CA LEU A 53 8.29 5.14 3.80
C LEU A 53 9.18 4.16 4.57
N LYS A 54 9.91 4.63 5.61
CA LYS A 54 10.69 3.75 6.49
C LYS A 54 9.80 2.74 7.21
N LEU A 55 8.64 3.16 7.70
CA LEU A 55 7.69 2.28 8.37
C LEU A 55 7.26 1.13 7.44
N GLY A 56 6.86 1.44 6.21
CA GLY A 56 6.41 0.43 5.25
C GLY A 56 7.52 -0.49 4.71
N THR A 57 8.79 -0.06 4.80
CA THR A 57 9.96 -0.83 4.31
C THR A 57 10.68 -1.62 5.39
N GLN A 58 10.23 -1.52 6.64
CA GLN A 58 10.89 -2.14 7.78
C GLN A 58 10.88 -3.67 7.70
N SER A 59 12.06 -4.27 7.79
CA SER A 59 12.26 -5.72 7.66
C SER A 59 11.54 -6.53 8.74
N SER A 60 11.40 -5.99 9.94
CA SER A 60 10.74 -6.68 11.06
C SER A 60 9.22 -6.81 10.88
N LEU A 61 8.58 -6.07 9.96
CA LEU A 61 7.15 -6.26 9.68
C LEU A 61 6.82 -7.72 9.33
N LYS A 62 7.77 -8.43 8.71
CA LYS A 62 7.65 -9.84 8.32
C LYS A 62 7.56 -10.81 9.51
N GLN A 63 8.08 -10.40 10.67
CA GLN A 63 8.15 -11.23 11.88
C GLN A 63 6.88 -11.15 12.72
N TRP A 64 6.15 -10.03 12.62
CA TRP A 64 5.05 -9.72 13.55
C TRP A 64 3.70 -9.53 12.88
N VAL A 65 3.65 -9.39 11.55
CA VAL A 65 2.40 -9.17 10.81
C VAL A 65 1.98 -10.48 10.12
N PRO A 66 0.97 -11.22 10.62
CA PRO A 66 0.61 -12.54 10.10
C PRO A 66 0.27 -12.55 8.61
N ALA A 67 -0.36 -11.48 8.10
CA ALA A 67 -0.67 -11.34 6.68
C ALA A 67 0.60 -11.31 5.80
N ILE A 68 1.63 -10.57 6.23
CA ILE A 68 2.92 -10.49 5.53
C ILE A 68 3.64 -11.84 5.60
N PHE A 69 3.67 -12.45 6.78
CA PHE A 69 4.28 -13.77 6.97
C PHE A 69 3.64 -14.83 6.08
N GLY A 70 2.31 -14.93 6.08
CA GLY A 70 1.58 -15.92 5.29
C GLY A 70 1.78 -15.74 3.77
N ALA A 71 1.90 -14.49 3.32
CA ALA A 71 2.19 -14.17 1.91
C ALA A 71 3.63 -14.54 1.51
N LEU A 72 4.61 -14.32 2.38
CA LEU A 72 6.01 -14.70 2.13
C LEU A 72 6.25 -16.22 2.15
N ALA A 73 5.39 -16.96 2.85
CA ALA A 73 5.43 -18.42 2.89
C ALA A 73 4.76 -19.09 1.68
N ALA A 74 4.41 -18.33 0.63
CA ALA A 74 3.77 -18.84 -0.57
C ALA A 74 4.79 -19.37 -1.59
N ASP A 75 4.38 -20.30 -2.45
CA ASP A 75 5.28 -20.91 -3.44
C ASP A 75 5.60 -19.94 -4.59
N ASN A 76 4.72 -18.96 -4.83
CA ASN A 76 4.88 -17.96 -5.88
C ASN A 76 4.15 -16.65 -5.55
N GLY A 77 4.43 -15.60 -6.32
CA GLY A 77 3.87 -14.27 -6.08
C GLY A 77 2.35 -14.18 -6.22
N TRP A 78 1.71 -15.02 -7.03
CA TRP A 78 0.25 -15.01 -7.15
C TRP A 78 -0.43 -15.56 -5.91
N GLU A 79 0.08 -16.69 -5.42
CA GLU A 79 -0.39 -17.24 -4.16
C GLU A 79 -0.07 -16.29 -3.00
N GLY A 80 1.10 -15.64 -3.02
CA GLY A 80 1.46 -14.61 -2.04
C GLY A 80 0.46 -13.45 -2.01
N LEU A 81 0.08 -12.92 -3.17
CA LEU A 81 -0.95 -11.87 -3.28
C LEU A 81 -2.31 -12.34 -2.78
N ALA A 82 -2.75 -13.54 -3.17
CA ALA A 82 -4.03 -14.09 -2.74
C ALA A 82 -4.08 -14.31 -1.22
N ARG A 83 -2.99 -14.80 -0.62
CA ARG A 83 -2.86 -14.93 0.84
C ARG A 83 -2.85 -13.57 1.51
N PHE A 84 -2.13 -12.58 0.95
CA PHE A 84 -2.09 -11.24 1.51
C PHE A 84 -3.47 -10.58 1.49
N GLU A 85 -4.18 -10.63 0.36
CA GLU A 85 -5.55 -10.16 0.21
C GLU A 85 -6.49 -10.79 1.26
N ARG A 86 -6.42 -12.12 1.43
CA ARG A 86 -7.26 -12.86 2.39
C ARG A 86 -6.99 -12.45 3.83
N TYR A 87 -5.72 -12.27 4.21
CA TYR A 87 -5.33 -12.03 5.61
C TYR A 87 -5.19 -10.56 5.96
N LYS A 88 -5.28 -9.63 5.00
CA LYS A 88 -5.06 -8.20 5.25
C LYS A 88 -5.98 -7.62 6.32
N LYS A 89 -7.22 -8.11 6.36
CA LYS A 89 -8.23 -7.70 7.35
C LYS A 89 -7.86 -8.02 8.80
N LEU A 90 -6.89 -8.91 9.03
CA LEU A 90 -6.38 -9.21 10.37
C LEU A 90 -5.57 -8.05 10.96
N THR A 91 -5.02 -7.17 10.11
CA THR A 91 -4.05 -6.14 10.54
C THR A 91 -4.56 -4.72 10.36
N ALA A 92 -5.53 -4.52 9.46
CA ALA A 92 -6.22 -3.24 9.27
C ALA A 92 -7.62 -3.46 8.67
N PRO A 93 -8.59 -2.58 8.94
CA PRO A 93 -9.88 -2.53 8.24
C PRO A 93 -9.71 -1.97 6.81
N ILE A 94 -8.88 -2.61 6.01
CA ILE A 94 -8.56 -2.24 4.63
C ILE A 94 -8.83 -3.46 3.75
N ASP A 95 -9.72 -3.28 2.79
CA ASP A 95 -9.95 -4.22 1.70
C ASP A 95 -8.83 -4.07 0.67
N MET A 96 -8.25 -5.20 0.30
CA MET A 96 -7.42 -5.32 -0.89
C MET A 96 -8.19 -6.15 -1.90
N HIS A 97 -8.09 -5.81 -3.18
CA HIS A 97 -8.63 -6.62 -4.26
C HIS A 97 -7.61 -6.80 -5.38
N THR A 98 -7.40 -8.04 -5.79
CA THR A 98 -6.48 -8.39 -6.86
C THR A 98 -7.24 -8.81 -8.12
N THR A 99 -6.99 -8.14 -9.25
CA THR A 99 -7.49 -8.54 -10.57
C THR A 99 -6.35 -8.99 -11.45
N HIS A 100 -6.51 -10.18 -12.05
CA HIS A 100 -5.51 -10.78 -12.93
C HIS A 100 -5.88 -10.58 -14.40
N GLU A 101 -4.97 -9.98 -15.15
CA GLU A 101 -5.01 -9.89 -16.61
C GLU A 101 -3.86 -10.72 -17.20
N LYS A 102 -3.91 -11.03 -18.50
CA LYS A 102 -2.94 -11.95 -19.16
C LYS A 102 -1.48 -11.70 -18.77
N ASN A 103 -1.04 -10.45 -18.72
CA ASN A 103 0.35 -10.07 -18.41
C ASN A 103 0.45 -9.02 -17.28
N ARG A 104 -0.62 -8.80 -16.51
CA ARG A 104 -0.68 -7.73 -15.51
C ARG A 104 -1.48 -8.15 -14.30
N CYS A 105 -1.11 -7.60 -13.17
CA CYS A 105 -1.86 -7.69 -11.94
C CYS A 105 -2.26 -6.28 -11.54
N ARG A 106 -3.56 -6.07 -11.29
CA ARG A 106 -4.05 -4.85 -10.67
C ARG A 106 -4.35 -5.14 -9.20
N VAL A 107 -3.90 -4.26 -8.33
CA VAL A 107 -4.22 -4.30 -6.90
C VAL A 107 -4.90 -2.99 -6.53
N GLU A 108 -6.05 -3.10 -5.90
CA GLU A 108 -6.86 -1.96 -5.44
C GLU A 108 -7.02 -2.04 -3.94
N PHE A 109 -6.97 -0.88 -3.29
CA PHE A 109 -7.16 -0.75 -1.85
C PHE A 109 -8.38 0.14 -1.56
N ALA A 110 -9.19 -0.27 -0.61
CA ALA A 110 -10.32 0.50 -0.13
C ALA A 110 -10.48 0.33 1.37
N PHE A 111 -11.05 1.32 2.05
CA PHE A 111 -11.35 1.17 3.47
C PHE A 111 -12.56 0.26 3.68
N ALA A 112 -12.47 -0.68 4.62
CA ALA A 112 -13.51 -1.64 4.95
C ALA A 112 -14.58 -0.97 5.85
N GLY A 113 -15.34 -0.04 5.28
CA GLY A 113 -16.39 0.71 5.95
C GLY A 113 -17.26 1.49 4.97
N ALA A 114 -18.20 2.29 5.49
CA ALA A 114 -19.05 3.15 4.67
C ALA A 114 -18.23 4.22 3.92
N GLU A 115 -17.23 4.77 4.60
CA GLU A 115 -16.23 5.62 3.98
C GLU A 115 -15.25 4.71 3.22
N ARG A 116 -15.44 4.54 1.91
CA ARG A 116 -14.60 3.65 1.08
C ARG A 116 -13.21 4.20 0.79
N ALA A 117 -13.01 5.50 0.98
CA ALA A 117 -11.78 6.20 0.68
C ALA A 117 -10.72 5.99 1.77
N LEU A 118 -9.48 5.76 1.35
CA LEU A 118 -8.33 5.74 2.26
C LEU A 118 -7.71 7.14 2.37
N PRO A 119 -7.30 7.57 3.58
CA PRO A 119 -6.44 8.73 3.76
C PRO A 119 -5.09 8.52 3.06
N ARG A 120 -4.33 9.60 2.94
CA ARG A 120 -3.08 9.61 2.17
C ARG A 120 -2.08 8.58 2.69
N SER A 121 -1.87 8.56 4.01
CA SER A 121 -0.98 7.61 4.69
C SER A 121 -1.40 6.16 4.47
N GLY A 122 -2.70 5.89 4.47
CA GLY A 122 -3.25 4.56 4.17
C GLY A 122 -2.84 4.12 2.78
N VAL A 123 -3.09 4.94 1.75
CA VAL A 123 -2.71 4.61 0.36
C VAL A 123 -1.20 4.39 0.24
N LEU A 124 -0.40 5.30 0.81
CA LEU A 124 1.07 5.23 0.73
C LEU A 124 1.65 3.99 1.42
N LEU A 125 1.19 3.70 2.65
CA LEU A 125 1.64 2.53 3.41
C LEU A 125 1.30 1.23 2.68
N GLU A 126 0.09 1.09 2.18
CA GLU A 126 -0.33 -0.14 1.50
C GLU A 126 0.47 -0.40 0.22
N GLN A 127 0.73 0.65 -0.57
CA GLN A 127 1.57 0.53 -1.75
C GLN A 127 3.02 0.15 -1.40
N VAL A 128 3.60 0.76 -0.37
CA VAL A 128 4.97 0.46 0.08
C VAL A 128 5.08 -0.95 0.66
N ILE A 129 4.14 -1.34 1.52
CA ILE A 129 4.12 -2.67 2.14
C ILE A 129 3.98 -3.74 1.06
N LEU A 130 3.06 -3.56 0.10
CA LEU A 130 2.88 -4.49 -1.00
C LEU A 130 4.15 -4.63 -1.85
N LEU A 131 4.76 -3.52 -2.26
CA LEU A 131 5.95 -3.56 -3.10
C LEU A 131 7.13 -4.19 -2.34
N THR A 132 7.28 -3.87 -1.05
CA THR A 132 8.29 -4.44 -0.16
C THR A 132 8.09 -5.95 0.01
N LEU A 133 6.84 -6.39 0.20
CA LEU A 133 6.45 -7.79 0.27
C LEU A 133 6.86 -8.53 -1.00
N MET A 134 6.49 -8.00 -2.17
CA MET A 134 6.79 -8.62 -3.47
C MET A 134 8.29 -8.70 -3.74
N ARG A 135 9.03 -7.60 -3.49
CA ARG A 135 10.50 -7.57 -3.64
C ARG A 135 11.17 -8.56 -2.70
N THR A 136 10.67 -8.67 -1.46
CA THR A 136 11.18 -9.63 -0.48
C THR A 136 10.93 -11.07 -0.91
N GLY A 137 9.68 -11.43 -1.17
CA GLY A 137 9.31 -12.82 -1.43
C GLY A 137 9.94 -13.38 -2.70
N THR A 138 10.17 -12.51 -3.69
CA THR A 138 10.80 -12.90 -4.96
C THR A 138 12.32 -12.75 -4.98
N GLY A 139 12.91 -12.00 -4.05
CA GLY A 139 14.32 -11.59 -4.10
C GLY A 139 14.68 -10.72 -5.30
N ARG A 140 13.68 -10.15 -5.99
CA ARG A 140 13.87 -9.36 -7.22
C ARG A 140 13.50 -7.90 -7.02
N TYR A 141 14.16 -7.04 -7.79
CA TYR A 141 13.79 -5.63 -7.88
C TYR A 141 12.56 -5.45 -8.78
N ILE A 142 11.38 -5.57 -8.17
CA ILE A 142 10.09 -5.35 -8.85
C ILE A 142 9.80 -3.85 -8.91
N VAL A 143 9.34 -3.38 -10.06
CA VAL A 143 8.88 -1.99 -10.29
C VAL A 143 7.42 -2.06 -10.74
N PRO A 144 6.49 -1.29 -10.14
CA PRO A 144 5.11 -1.24 -10.59
C PRO A 144 5.02 -0.64 -12.00
N LEU A 145 4.11 -1.16 -12.83
CA LEU A 145 3.87 -0.58 -14.15
C LEU A 145 3.24 0.81 -14.06
N PHE A 146 2.33 0.99 -13.11
CA PHE A 146 1.63 2.22 -12.80
C PHE A 146 1.25 2.23 -11.32
N VAL A 147 1.14 3.43 -10.74
CA VAL A 147 0.52 3.66 -9.44
C VAL A 147 -0.50 4.79 -9.58
N GLU A 148 -1.56 4.73 -8.81
CA GLU A 148 -2.67 5.69 -8.85
C GLU A 148 -3.01 6.09 -7.41
N ALA A 149 -3.15 7.40 -7.19
CA ALA A 149 -3.56 7.98 -5.92
C ALA A 149 -4.37 9.26 -6.17
N PRO A 150 -5.24 9.67 -5.24
CA PRO A 150 -5.98 10.94 -5.33
C PRO A 150 -5.14 12.16 -4.93
N PHE A 151 -3.81 12.04 -4.92
CA PHE A 151 -2.86 13.07 -4.51
C PHE A 151 -1.53 12.89 -5.25
N GLU A 152 -0.71 13.93 -5.23
CA GLU A 152 0.65 13.90 -5.79
C GLU A 152 1.63 13.18 -4.84
N TYR A 153 2.52 12.38 -5.42
CA TYR A 153 3.59 11.72 -4.68
C TYR A 153 4.73 12.70 -4.37
N SER A 154 5.38 12.53 -3.23
CA SER A 154 6.62 13.25 -2.93
C SER A 154 7.80 12.71 -3.74
N ALA A 155 8.93 13.41 -3.67
CA ALA A 155 10.17 12.96 -4.30
C ALA A 155 10.61 11.57 -3.79
N GLU A 156 10.52 11.34 -2.48
CA GLU A 156 10.90 10.07 -1.84
C GLU A 156 10.07 8.90 -2.36
N TYR A 157 8.76 9.08 -2.50
CA TYR A 157 7.88 8.04 -3.04
C TYR A 157 8.08 7.84 -4.54
N THR A 158 8.30 8.93 -5.28
CA THR A 158 8.59 8.87 -6.72
C THR A 158 9.87 8.08 -7.00
N GLU A 159 10.90 8.30 -6.19
CA GLU A 159 12.16 7.55 -6.25
C GLU A 159 11.97 6.08 -5.87
N PHE A 160 11.28 5.79 -4.76
CA PHE A 160 11.07 4.42 -4.28
C PHE A 160 10.25 3.55 -5.25
N LEU A 161 9.20 4.14 -5.83
CA LEU A 161 8.29 3.48 -6.76
C LEU A 161 8.88 3.44 -8.19
N VAL A 162 9.94 4.21 -8.47
CA VAL A 162 10.61 4.31 -9.78
C VAL A 162 9.61 4.61 -10.89
N LEU A 163 8.80 5.66 -10.70
CA LEU A 163 7.64 5.92 -11.55
C LEU A 163 8.02 6.38 -12.96
N PRO A 164 7.60 5.68 -14.03
CA PRO A 164 7.64 6.26 -15.37
C PRO A 164 6.43 7.16 -15.64
N ARG A 165 5.27 6.96 -14.98
CA ARG A 165 4.03 7.76 -15.13
C ARG A 165 3.13 7.70 -13.89
N VAL A 166 2.81 8.87 -13.31
CA VAL A 166 1.72 9.06 -12.34
C VAL A 166 0.43 9.29 -13.14
N ARG A 167 -0.67 8.61 -12.80
CA ARG A 167 -2.01 9.00 -13.26
C ARG A 167 -2.79 9.58 -12.10
N PRO A 168 -3.41 10.76 -12.25
CA PRO A 168 -4.42 11.23 -11.30
C PRO A 168 -5.51 10.17 -11.19
N ALA A 169 -5.96 9.87 -9.97
CA ALA A 169 -7.13 9.00 -9.79
C ALA A 169 -8.31 9.53 -10.61
N ALA A 170 -8.96 8.66 -11.40
CA ALA A 170 -10.15 9.05 -12.14
C ALA A 170 -11.25 9.42 -11.13
N THR A 171 -11.70 10.69 -11.17
CA THR A 171 -12.67 11.26 -10.22
C THR A 171 -14.08 10.68 -10.31
N HIS A 172 -14.31 9.67 -11.16
CA HIS A 172 -15.62 9.08 -11.37
C HIS A 172 -15.55 7.55 -11.43
N TRP A 173 -16.00 6.91 -10.36
CA TRP A 173 -16.39 5.51 -10.34
C TRP A 173 -17.70 5.32 -11.13
N TYR A 174 -17.68 5.49 -12.46
CA TYR A 174 -18.56 4.84 -13.44
C TYR A 174 -18.32 5.49 -14.80
N SER A 175 -17.70 4.76 -15.72
CA SER A 175 -18.19 4.61 -17.11
C SER A 175 -17.16 3.81 -17.91
N GLN A 176 -17.70 2.85 -18.66
CA GLN A 176 -17.03 2.11 -19.71
C GLN A 176 -16.24 3.06 -20.63
N LEU A 177 -15.09 2.61 -21.14
CA LEU A 177 -14.71 2.65 -22.56
C LEU A 177 -13.29 2.03 -22.76
N PRO A 178 -12.92 1.63 -23.99
CA PRO A 178 -12.17 0.41 -24.25
C PRO A 178 -10.69 0.63 -24.62
N ILE A 179 -9.94 -0.47 -24.53
CA ILE A 179 -8.75 -0.88 -25.31
C ILE A 179 -7.61 0.15 -25.48
N CYS A 180 -6.42 -0.24 -25.02
CA CYS A 180 -5.23 -0.06 -25.86
C CYS A 180 -4.35 -1.32 -25.78
N CYS A 181 -4.66 -2.26 -26.67
CA CYS A 181 -3.76 -3.33 -27.07
C CYS A 181 -2.55 -2.70 -27.76
N CYS A 182 -1.34 -2.98 -27.27
CA CYS A 182 -0.15 -2.89 -28.12
C CYS A 182 0.67 -4.17 -27.96
N PRO A 183 0.85 -4.94 -29.05
CA PRO A 183 1.56 -6.22 -29.03
C PRO A 183 3.07 -5.98 -28.91
N PHE A 184 3.74 -6.78 -28.08
CA PHE A 184 5.20 -6.79 -28.02
C PHE A 184 5.78 -7.68 -29.12
N GLY A 185 6.69 -7.13 -29.91
CA GLY A 185 7.76 -7.90 -30.56
C GLY A 185 7.54 -8.37 -31.99
N LYS A 186 7.73 -7.49 -32.98
CA LYS A 186 8.53 -7.82 -34.17
C LYS A 186 9.43 -6.63 -34.54
N ARG A 187 10.72 -6.93 -34.65
CA ARG A 187 11.74 -6.11 -35.32
C ARG A 187 11.22 -5.76 -36.71
N ILE A 188 11.13 -4.47 -37.06
CA ILE A 188 11.04 -4.03 -38.45
C ILE A 188 12.31 -3.25 -38.75
N THR A 189 13.25 -3.96 -39.36
CA THR A 189 14.28 -3.41 -40.22
C THR A 189 13.61 -2.79 -41.45
N SER A 190 14.01 -1.54 -41.75
CA SER A 190 14.04 -0.81 -43.03
C SER A 190 13.23 -1.26 -44.27
N CYS A 191 12.95 -0.24 -45.09
CA CYS A 191 12.37 -0.22 -46.46
C CYS A 191 10.85 -0.33 -46.49
N GLY A 192 10.12 0.47 -47.27
CA GLY A 192 10.50 1.36 -48.36
C GLY A 192 9.23 1.57 -49.19
N SER A 193 9.04 2.78 -49.68
CA SER A 193 7.98 3.22 -50.59
C SER A 193 7.84 2.35 -51.83
N THR A 194 6.62 1.88 -52.12
CA THR A 194 5.87 2.18 -53.36
C THR A 194 4.41 1.80 -53.19
#